data_AF-E9KJN9-F1
#
_entry.id   AF-E9KJN9-F1
#
_cell.length_a   1.000
_cell.length_b   1.000
_cell.length_c   1.000
_cell.angle_alpha   90.00
_cell.angle_beta   90.00
_cell.angle_gamma   90.00
#
_symmetry.space_group_name_H-M   'P 1'
#
loop_
_entity.id
_entity.type
_entity.pdbx_description
1 polymer ?
#
loop_
_entity_poly.entity_id
_entity_poly.type
_entity_poly.pdbx_seq_one_letter_code
_entity_poly.pdbx_strand_id
1 'polypeptide(L)'
;FSTVGGESGSADTARDPRGFAVKFHTEEGNWDLTGNNTPIFFIRDPILFPSFIHTQKRNPKTHMKDPDMFWDFISLRPETTHQVSFLFSDRGTPDGFRHMNGYGSHTFKMVNARNEAVYCKFHFKTDQGIKNPMADEAAALAGSDPDYALRDLFNAIEENNFPSWTLHIQVMTFEQAEKFRWNPFDLTKIWPQGEFPLLPVGRMVLNRNPKNYFAGIEQIAFSP
;
A
#
# COMPACT_ATOMS: atom_id res chain seq x y z
N PHE A 1 -4.84 5.23 5.98
CA PHE A 1 -3.47 5.18 5.43
C PHE A 1 -2.49 5.04 6.58
N SER A 2 -1.26 4.60 6.32
CA SER A 2 -0.24 4.46 7.36
C SER A 2 1.17 4.36 6.76
N THR A 3 2.21 4.51 7.59
CA THR A 3 3.54 3.92 7.36
C THR A 3 3.56 2.47 7.86
N VAL A 4 4.71 1.79 7.89
CA VAL A 4 4.86 0.37 8.26
C VAL A 4 5.87 0.19 9.41
N GLY A 5 7.10 0.67 9.23
CA GLY A 5 8.20 0.42 10.16
C GLY A 5 8.15 1.28 11.41
N GLY A 6 7.55 2.47 11.32
CA GLY A 6 7.47 3.44 12.41
C GLY A 6 6.45 3.09 13.51
N GLU A 7 6.65 3.66 14.69
CA GLU A 7 5.66 3.64 15.78
C GLU A 7 4.68 4.83 15.64
N SER A 8 3.68 4.93 16.53
CA SER A 8 2.59 5.91 16.42
C SER A 8 3.03 7.39 16.38
N GLY A 9 4.19 7.73 16.94
CA GLY A 9 4.75 9.09 16.91
C GLY A 9 5.87 9.28 15.88
N SER A 10 6.01 8.38 14.90
CA SER A 10 7.01 8.51 13.84
C SER A 10 6.54 9.41 12.70
N ALA A 11 7.49 9.97 11.95
CA ALA A 11 7.17 10.92 10.89
C ALA A 11 6.51 10.26 9.67
N ASP A 12 5.42 10.87 9.20
CA ASP A 12 4.65 10.48 8.00
C ASP A 12 5.49 10.45 6.71
N THR A 13 6.57 11.23 6.66
CA THR A 13 7.45 11.37 5.49
C THR A 13 8.63 10.39 5.47
N ALA A 14 8.73 9.49 6.47
CA ALA A 14 9.76 8.46 6.49
C ALA A 14 9.72 7.56 5.24
N ARG A 15 10.86 7.13 4.70
CA ARG A 15 10.89 6.22 3.54
C ARG A 15 10.30 4.86 3.93
N ASP A 16 9.17 4.50 3.34
CA ASP A 16 8.42 3.29 3.71
C ASP A 16 7.36 2.96 2.64
N PRO A 17 6.88 1.73 2.47
CA PRO A 17 5.57 1.53 1.85
C PRO A 17 4.50 2.27 2.65
N ARG A 18 3.41 2.65 1.99
CA ARG A 18 2.24 3.22 2.68
C ARG A 18 1.08 2.26 2.66
N GLY A 19 0.49 2.02 3.82
CA GLY A 19 -0.76 1.26 3.95
C GLY A 19 -1.91 1.98 3.25
N PHE A 20 -2.66 1.22 2.44
CA PHE A 20 -3.86 1.68 1.73
C PHE A 20 -4.99 0.67 2.00
N ALA A 21 -5.61 0.78 3.18
CA ALA A 21 -6.70 -0.09 3.60
C ALA A 21 -8.06 0.58 3.37
N VAL A 22 -8.99 -0.15 2.75
CA VAL A 22 -10.36 0.32 2.46
C VAL A 22 -11.36 -0.70 3.00
N LYS A 23 -12.41 -0.22 3.68
CA LYS A 23 -13.53 -1.02 4.15
C LYS A 23 -14.79 -0.59 3.42
N PHE A 24 -15.39 -1.52 2.70
CA PHE A 24 -16.66 -1.35 2.00
C PHE A 24 -17.76 -1.87 2.90
N HIS A 25 -18.67 -0.99 3.30
CA HIS A 25 -19.90 -1.37 3.98
C HIS A 25 -20.95 -1.73 2.93
N THR A 26 -21.02 -3.02 2.59
CA THR A 26 -21.93 -3.53 1.55
C THR A 26 -23.20 -4.09 2.18
N GLU A 27 -24.22 -4.33 1.35
CA GLU A 27 -25.47 -4.99 1.79
C GLU A 27 -25.26 -6.45 2.21
N GLU A 28 -24.15 -7.07 1.81
CA GLU A 28 -23.77 -8.45 2.14
C GLU A 28 -22.71 -8.53 3.25
N GLY A 29 -22.46 -7.41 3.94
CA GLY A 29 -21.47 -7.30 5.01
C GLY A 29 -20.27 -6.42 4.65
N ASN A 30 -19.28 -6.43 5.54
CA ASN A 30 -18.08 -5.63 5.34
C ASN A 30 -17.09 -6.38 4.46
N TRP A 31 -16.63 -5.72 3.40
CA TRP A 31 -15.51 -6.21 2.59
C TRP A 31 -14.30 -5.31 2.80
N ASP A 32 -13.19 -5.88 3.22
CA ASP A 32 -11.94 -5.15 3.41
C ASP A 32 -10.96 -5.45 2.27
N LEU A 33 -10.40 -4.40 1.69
CA LEU A 33 -9.27 -4.48 0.79
C LEU A 33 -8.07 -3.82 1.46
N THR A 34 -7.27 -4.63 2.14
CA THR A 34 -6.07 -4.20 2.89
C THR A 34 -4.84 -4.17 1.98
N GLY A 35 -4.67 -3.05 1.28
CA GLY A 35 -3.61 -2.86 0.31
C GLY A 35 -2.44 -2.00 0.80
N ASN A 36 -1.54 -1.71 -0.15
CA ASN A 36 -0.43 -0.76 0.00
C ASN A 36 -0.36 0.20 -1.19
N ASN A 37 0.51 1.21 -1.13
CA ASN A 37 0.83 2.09 -2.25
C ASN A 37 1.80 1.46 -3.30
N THR A 38 2.06 0.17 -3.18
CA THR A 38 2.89 -0.63 -4.08
C THR A 38 2.12 -1.88 -4.58
N PRO A 39 2.24 -2.26 -5.86
CA PRO A 39 1.56 -3.43 -6.41
C PRO A 39 2.20 -4.77 -6.03
N ILE A 40 3.33 -4.76 -5.31
CA ILE A 40 4.13 -5.93 -4.95
C ILE A 40 4.62 -5.79 -3.50
N PHE A 41 5.25 -6.83 -2.96
CA PHE A 41 5.81 -6.80 -1.61
C PHE A 41 7.21 -7.43 -1.55
N PHE A 42 7.87 -7.33 -0.40
CA PHE A 42 9.25 -7.78 -0.19
C PHE A 42 9.40 -9.30 -0.21
N ILE A 43 8.36 -10.02 0.24
CA ILE A 43 8.40 -11.46 0.45
C ILE A 43 7.20 -12.12 -0.23
N ARG A 44 7.37 -13.39 -0.57
CA ARG A 44 6.35 -14.26 -1.16
C ARG A 44 5.96 -15.45 -0.27
N ASP A 45 6.60 -15.55 0.90
CA ASP A 45 6.33 -16.57 1.90
C ASP A 45 5.99 -15.88 3.23
N PRO A 46 4.78 -16.09 3.79
CA PRO A 46 4.35 -15.45 5.03
C PRO A 46 5.21 -15.84 6.24
N ILE A 47 5.91 -16.99 6.22
CA ILE A 47 6.76 -17.41 7.35
C ILE A 47 7.88 -16.41 7.64
N LEU A 48 8.29 -15.64 6.62
CA LEU A 48 9.35 -14.64 6.72
C LEU A 48 8.84 -13.29 7.23
N PHE A 49 7.53 -13.07 7.30
CA PHE A 49 6.97 -11.76 7.62
C PHE A 49 7.40 -11.23 9.00
N PRO A 50 7.39 -12.03 10.09
CA PRO A 50 7.89 -11.56 11.37
C PRO A 50 9.37 -11.17 11.31
N SER A 51 10.21 -12.01 10.66
CA SER A 51 11.64 -11.75 10.50
C SER A 51 11.89 -10.47 9.70
N PHE A 52 11.17 -10.27 8.60
CA PHE A 52 11.23 -9.05 7.81
C PHE A 52 10.84 -7.83 8.65
N ILE A 53 9.68 -7.85 9.31
CA ILE A 53 9.21 -6.69 10.10
C ILE A 53 10.16 -6.36 11.26
N HIS A 54 10.79 -7.36 11.89
CA HIS A 54 11.82 -7.10 12.89
C HIS A 54 13.00 -6.32 12.30
N THR A 55 13.47 -6.65 11.09
CA THR A 55 14.59 -5.93 10.47
C THR A 55 14.24 -4.50 10.05
N GLN A 56 12.96 -4.23 9.82
CA GLN A 56 12.46 -2.87 9.55
C GLN A 56 12.27 -2.03 10.83
N LYS A 57 12.30 -2.66 12.01
CA LYS A 57 12.03 -2.03 13.31
C LYS A 57 13.33 -1.77 14.07
N ARG A 58 13.34 -2.05 15.37
CA ARG A 58 14.41 -1.63 16.29
C ARG A 58 15.24 -2.84 16.66
N ASN A 59 16.55 -2.65 16.72
CA ASN A 59 17.48 -3.65 17.23
C ASN A 59 17.09 -4.01 18.69
N PRO A 60 17.00 -5.32 19.04
CA PRO A 60 16.48 -5.76 20.33
C PRO A 60 17.36 -5.37 21.53
N LYS A 61 18.65 -5.06 21.30
CA LYS A 61 19.57 -4.65 22.37
C LYS A 61 19.59 -3.14 22.57
N THR A 62 19.61 -2.36 21.50
CA THR A 62 19.79 -0.89 21.55
C THR A 62 18.49 -0.11 21.43
N HIS A 63 17.42 -0.75 20.97
CA HIS A 63 16.15 -0.12 20.64
C HIS A 63 16.26 1.00 19.56
N MET A 64 17.34 0.99 18.78
CA MET A 64 17.58 1.93 17.66
C MET A 64 17.27 1.27 16.32
N LYS A 65 17.01 2.07 15.28
CA LYS A 65 17.03 1.57 13.89
C LYS A 65 18.45 1.10 13.55
N ASP A 66 18.54 0.06 12.74
CA ASP A 66 19.79 -0.63 12.46
C ASP A 66 19.89 -0.93 10.95
N PRO A 67 20.65 -0.12 10.19
CA PRO A 67 20.83 -0.32 8.75
C PRO A 67 21.50 -1.66 8.42
N ASP A 68 22.35 -2.19 9.30
CA ASP A 68 23.03 -3.47 9.06
C ASP A 68 22.00 -4.60 9.13
N MET A 69 21.12 -4.61 10.13
CA MET A 69 20.02 -5.58 10.23
C MET A 69 19.06 -5.48 9.03
N PHE A 70 18.76 -4.27 8.56
CA PHE A 70 17.94 -4.06 7.36
C PHE A 70 18.59 -4.69 6.13
N TRP A 71 19.85 -4.36 5.85
CA TRP A 71 20.53 -4.81 4.63
C TRP A 71 20.97 -6.27 4.68
N ASP A 72 21.23 -6.83 5.86
CA ASP A 72 21.50 -8.26 6.04
C ASP A 72 20.31 -9.11 5.52
N PHE A 73 19.09 -8.81 5.98
CA PHE A 73 17.90 -9.52 5.48
C PHE A 73 17.70 -9.31 3.98
N ILE A 74 17.79 -8.07 3.49
CA ILE A 74 17.52 -7.76 2.08
C ILE A 74 18.54 -8.43 1.15
N SER A 75 19.83 -8.37 1.49
CA SER A 75 20.91 -8.92 0.66
C SER A 75 20.90 -10.46 0.61
N LEU A 76 20.42 -11.11 1.67
CA LEU A 76 20.29 -12.58 1.75
C LEU A 76 18.98 -13.11 1.15
N ARG A 77 18.02 -12.23 0.82
CA ARG A 77 16.69 -12.58 0.30
C ARG A 77 16.45 -11.89 -1.05
N PRO A 78 16.97 -12.44 -2.17
CA PRO A 78 16.90 -11.78 -3.47
C PRO A 78 15.47 -11.54 -3.98
N GLU A 79 14.46 -12.26 -3.47
CA GLU A 79 13.05 -11.99 -3.78
C GLU A 79 12.59 -10.57 -3.40
N THR A 80 13.28 -9.91 -2.48
CA THR A 80 12.99 -8.55 -2.01
C THR A 80 13.32 -7.48 -3.05
N THR A 81 14.19 -7.79 -4.02
CA THR A 81 14.81 -6.83 -4.95
C THR A 81 13.79 -5.92 -5.63
N HIS A 82 12.66 -6.47 -6.11
CA HIS A 82 11.65 -5.68 -6.83
C HIS A 82 11.02 -4.61 -5.93
N GLN A 83 10.64 -4.98 -4.70
CA GLN A 83 10.06 -4.04 -3.73
C GLN A 83 11.10 -3.05 -3.20
N VAL A 84 12.35 -3.48 -3.01
CA VAL A 84 13.44 -2.59 -2.61
C VAL A 84 13.69 -1.52 -3.67
N SER A 85 13.73 -1.90 -4.95
CA SER A 85 13.83 -0.94 -6.07
C SER A 85 12.66 0.04 -6.09
N PHE A 86 11.43 -0.42 -5.78
CA PHE A 86 10.28 0.47 -5.67
C PHE A 86 10.39 1.41 -4.45
N LEU A 87 10.78 0.88 -3.29
CA LEU A 87 10.92 1.62 -2.03
C LEU A 87 11.98 2.71 -2.12
N PHE A 88 13.09 2.46 -2.81
CA PHE A 88 14.18 3.42 -2.97
C PHE A 88 14.03 4.32 -4.21
N SER A 89 12.97 4.15 -5.00
CA SER A 89 12.51 5.19 -5.93
C SER A 89 11.88 6.37 -5.17
N ASP A 90 11.50 7.42 -5.89
CA ASP A 90 10.81 8.57 -5.29
C ASP A 90 9.49 8.16 -4.60
N ARG A 91 8.84 7.08 -5.04
CA ARG A 91 7.59 6.60 -4.42
C ARG A 91 7.72 6.09 -2.98
N GLY A 92 8.94 5.95 -2.47
CA GLY A 92 9.16 5.65 -1.06
C GLY A 92 8.84 6.81 -0.10
N THR A 93 8.74 8.03 -0.63
CA THR A 93 8.46 9.26 0.12
C THR A 93 7.34 10.05 -0.58
N PRO A 94 6.07 9.59 -0.55
CA PRO A 94 4.96 10.28 -1.21
C PRO A 94 4.63 11.63 -0.54
N ASP A 95 4.18 12.59 -1.36
CA ASP A 95 3.73 13.92 -0.91
C ASP A 95 2.32 13.84 -0.32
N GLY A 96 2.24 13.44 0.95
CA GLY A 96 0.98 13.17 1.62
C GLY A 96 0.27 11.93 1.08
N PHE A 97 -0.89 11.60 1.67
CA PHE A 97 -1.62 10.39 1.28
C PHE A 97 -2.44 10.55 0.00
N ARG A 98 -2.77 11.78 -0.41
CA ARG A 98 -3.66 12.05 -1.56
C ARG A 98 -2.97 11.87 -2.90
N HIS A 99 -1.64 11.96 -2.94
CA HIS A 99 -0.81 11.90 -4.15
C HIS A 99 -0.14 10.54 -4.39
N MET A 100 -0.73 9.45 -3.87
CA MET A 100 -0.25 8.09 -4.11
C MET A 100 -1.37 7.18 -4.61
N ASN A 101 -1.00 6.16 -5.39
CA ASN A 101 -1.91 5.07 -5.74
C ASN A 101 -2.12 4.13 -4.55
N GLY A 102 -3.17 3.33 -4.62
CA GLY A 102 -3.37 2.13 -3.79
C GLY A 102 -3.42 0.89 -4.65
N TYR A 103 -3.04 -0.25 -4.09
CA TYR A 103 -3.04 -1.53 -4.76
C TYR A 103 -3.44 -2.62 -3.77
N GLY A 104 -4.26 -3.57 -4.20
CA GLY A 104 -4.48 -4.80 -3.42
C GLY A 104 -3.24 -5.68 -3.30
N SER A 105 -2.25 -5.44 -4.19
CA SER A 105 -0.96 -6.16 -4.35
C SER A 105 -1.12 -7.64 -4.71
N HIS A 106 -1.79 -8.41 -3.87
CA HIS A 106 -2.10 -9.82 -4.07
C HIS A 106 -3.00 -10.05 -5.29
N THR A 107 -2.98 -11.29 -5.75
CA THR A 107 -3.96 -11.82 -6.70
C THR A 107 -5.14 -12.37 -5.93
N PHE A 108 -6.33 -11.90 -6.27
CA PHE A 108 -7.60 -12.35 -5.70
C PHE A 108 -8.38 -13.17 -6.74
N LYS A 109 -9.50 -13.76 -6.31
CA LYS A 109 -10.43 -14.47 -7.19
C LYS A 109 -11.79 -13.76 -7.14
N MET A 110 -12.34 -13.42 -8.29
CA MET A 110 -13.73 -12.98 -8.42
C MET A 110 -14.56 -14.09 -9.03
N VAL A 111 -15.80 -14.24 -8.55
CA VAL A 111 -16.74 -15.26 -9.00
C VAL A 111 -18.02 -14.55 -9.44
N ASN A 112 -18.52 -14.86 -10.63
CA ASN A 112 -19.77 -14.27 -11.12
C ASN A 112 -21.00 -15.09 -10.71
N ALA A 113 -22.19 -14.62 -11.09
CA ALA A 113 -23.47 -15.28 -10.77
C ALA A 113 -23.65 -16.68 -11.38
N ARG A 114 -22.81 -17.08 -12.35
CA ARG A 114 -22.77 -18.43 -12.93
C ARG A 114 -21.71 -19.33 -12.28
N ASN A 115 -21.09 -18.89 -11.19
CA ASN A 115 -19.99 -19.56 -10.50
C ASN A 115 -18.72 -19.71 -11.38
N GLU A 116 -18.55 -18.85 -12.39
CA GLU A 116 -17.34 -18.78 -13.19
C GLU A 116 -16.33 -17.86 -12.50
N ALA A 117 -15.08 -18.30 -12.39
CA ALA A 117 -14.04 -17.60 -11.67
C ALA A 117 -12.95 -17.02 -12.58
N VAL A 118 -12.45 -15.86 -12.20
CA VAL A 118 -11.25 -15.24 -12.78
C VAL A 118 -10.32 -14.76 -11.67
N TYR A 119 -9.03 -14.68 -11.96
CA TYR A 119 -8.09 -14.00 -11.08
C TYR A 119 -8.11 -12.50 -11.34
N CYS A 120 -7.88 -11.70 -10.31
CA CYS A 120 -7.79 -10.26 -10.45
C CYS A 120 -6.73 -9.61 -9.56
N LYS A 121 -6.35 -8.38 -9.93
CA LYS A 121 -5.58 -7.45 -9.09
C LYS A 121 -6.29 -6.11 -9.05
N PHE A 122 -6.40 -5.51 -7.86
CA PHE A 122 -7.05 -4.21 -7.65
C PHE A 122 -6.03 -3.06 -7.68
N HIS A 123 -6.41 -1.96 -8.35
CA HIS A 123 -5.59 -0.75 -8.52
C HIS A 123 -6.44 0.50 -8.28
N PHE A 124 -6.16 1.25 -7.21
CA PHE A 124 -6.68 2.59 -6.99
C PHE A 124 -5.71 3.60 -7.57
N LYS A 125 -6.09 4.25 -8.67
CA LYS A 125 -5.31 5.32 -9.29
C LYS A 125 -5.71 6.65 -8.67
N THR A 126 -4.77 7.40 -8.11
CA THR A 126 -5.07 8.75 -7.58
C THR A 126 -5.49 9.66 -8.72
N ASP A 127 -6.58 10.40 -8.52
CA ASP A 127 -7.04 11.40 -9.48
C ASP A 127 -6.28 12.75 -9.29
N GLN A 128 -5.49 12.87 -8.21
CA GLN A 128 -4.73 14.08 -7.86
C GLN A 128 -3.33 14.12 -8.53
N GLY A 129 -2.96 13.07 -9.25
CA GLY A 129 -1.60 12.86 -9.76
C GLY A 129 -0.62 12.44 -8.67
N ILE A 130 0.45 11.76 -9.10
CA ILE A 130 1.48 11.24 -8.20
C ILE A 130 2.54 12.31 -7.96
N LYS A 131 2.87 12.55 -6.69
CA LYS A 131 3.90 13.49 -6.25
C LYS A 131 4.72 12.88 -5.12
N ASN A 132 6.01 13.14 -5.14
CA ASN A 132 6.94 12.62 -4.13
C ASN A 132 8.01 13.69 -3.86
N PRO A 133 8.18 14.18 -2.62
CA PRO A 133 9.35 14.97 -2.24
C PRO A 133 10.64 14.16 -2.43
N MET A 134 11.72 14.90 -2.69
CA MET A 134 13.08 14.35 -2.63
C MET A 134 13.45 13.98 -1.19
N ALA A 135 14.50 13.17 -1.03
CA ALA A 135 14.86 12.61 0.27
C ALA A 135 15.22 13.68 1.33
N ASP A 136 15.83 14.78 0.91
CA ASP A 136 16.19 15.92 1.76
C ASP A 136 14.96 16.73 2.21
N GLU A 137 14.01 16.98 1.30
CA GLU A 137 12.73 17.62 1.61
C GLU A 137 11.89 16.75 2.56
N ALA A 138 11.79 15.45 2.29
CA ALA A 138 11.10 14.51 3.16
C ALA A 138 11.71 14.48 4.57
N ALA A 139 13.05 14.56 4.68
CA ALA A 139 13.77 14.63 5.95
C ALA A 139 13.54 15.96 6.68
N ALA A 140 13.49 17.09 5.97
CA ALA A 140 13.16 18.39 6.54
C ALA A 140 11.72 18.42 7.10
N LEU A 141 10.77 17.85 6.36
CA LEU A 141 9.38 17.68 6.82
C LEU A 141 9.30 16.77 8.04
N ALA A 142 10.07 15.68 8.08
CA ALA A 142 10.08 14.77 9.23
C ALA A 142 10.44 15.47 10.55
N GLY A 143 11.28 16.51 10.49
CA GLY A 143 11.65 17.31 11.67
C GLY A 143 10.73 18.49 11.96
N SER A 144 10.12 19.09 10.93
CA SER A 144 9.31 20.31 11.06
C SER A 144 7.81 20.06 11.20
N ASP A 145 7.28 19.01 10.58
CA ASP A 145 5.89 18.56 10.66
C ASP A 145 5.81 17.02 10.52
N PRO A 146 6.06 16.25 11.59
CA PRO A 146 6.03 14.79 11.53
C PRO A 146 4.65 14.24 11.16
N ASP A 147 3.58 15.01 11.33
CA ASP A 147 2.19 14.66 11.02
C ASP A 147 1.74 15.21 9.64
N TYR A 148 2.69 15.55 8.75
CA TYR A 148 2.43 16.23 7.48
C TYR A 148 1.33 15.57 6.63
N ALA A 149 1.39 14.25 6.44
CA ALA A 149 0.45 13.55 5.56
C ALA A 149 -0.95 13.45 6.18
N LEU A 150 -1.03 13.30 7.50
CA LEU A 150 -2.28 13.37 8.26
C LEU A 150 -2.90 14.77 8.19
N ARG A 151 -2.10 15.82 8.39
CA ARG A 151 -2.54 17.22 8.32
C ARG A 151 -3.05 17.56 6.92
N ASP A 152 -2.32 17.19 5.88
CA ASP A 152 -2.73 17.37 4.47
C ASP A 152 -4.10 16.74 4.20
N LEU A 153 -4.29 15.48 4.59
CA LEU A 153 -5.55 14.77 4.34
C LEU A 153 -6.71 15.38 5.12
N PHE A 154 -6.51 15.70 6.40
CA PHE A 154 -7.54 16.28 7.24
C PHE A 154 -8.01 17.64 6.69
N ASN A 155 -7.06 18.54 6.40
CA ASN A 155 -7.35 19.88 5.89
C ASN A 155 -8.02 19.82 4.52
N ALA A 156 -7.55 18.97 3.62
CA ALA A 156 -8.17 18.82 2.30
C ALA A 156 -9.65 18.42 2.39
N ILE A 157 -10.01 17.53 3.31
CA ILE A 157 -11.41 17.14 3.52
C ILE A 157 -12.21 18.28 4.19
N GLU A 158 -11.64 18.95 5.18
CA GLU A 158 -12.30 20.07 5.88
C GLU A 158 -12.61 21.24 4.93
N GLU A 159 -11.71 21.49 3.97
CA GLU A 159 -11.82 22.54 2.96
C GLU A 159 -12.67 22.11 1.74
N ASN A 160 -13.33 20.95 1.77
CA ASN A 160 -14.09 20.35 0.67
C ASN A 160 -13.26 20.04 -0.61
N ASN A 161 -11.94 19.96 -0.48
CA ASN A 161 -11.02 19.48 -1.52
C ASN A 161 -10.88 17.96 -1.44
N PHE A 162 -11.99 17.25 -1.67
CA PHE A 162 -12.09 15.81 -1.46
C PHE A 162 -11.18 15.01 -2.39
N PRO A 163 -10.20 14.26 -1.86
CA PRO A 163 -9.37 13.39 -2.71
C PRO A 163 -10.19 12.20 -3.22
N SER A 164 -9.89 11.78 -4.45
CA SER A 164 -10.50 10.62 -5.06
C SER A 164 -9.50 9.69 -5.73
N TRP A 165 -9.95 8.45 -5.92
CA TRP A 165 -9.23 7.41 -6.62
C TRP A 165 -10.15 6.67 -7.57
N THR A 166 -9.73 6.49 -8.81
CA THR A 166 -10.41 5.61 -9.76
C THR A 166 -9.94 4.17 -9.57
N LEU A 167 -10.86 3.29 -9.17
CA LEU A 167 -10.64 1.86 -9.01
C LEU A 167 -10.64 1.18 -10.38
N HIS A 168 -9.57 0.43 -10.63
CA HIS A 168 -9.41 -0.45 -11.77
C HIS A 168 -9.11 -1.87 -11.31
N ILE A 169 -9.36 -2.83 -12.18
CA ILE A 169 -8.93 -4.22 -12.04
C ILE A 169 -8.12 -4.67 -13.24
N GLN A 170 -7.14 -5.54 -13.00
CA GLN A 170 -6.64 -6.45 -14.04
C GLN A 170 -7.37 -7.78 -13.88
N VAL A 171 -7.62 -8.48 -14.99
CA VAL A 171 -8.29 -9.79 -14.99
C VAL A 171 -7.44 -10.78 -15.76
N MET A 172 -7.26 -11.99 -15.19
CA MET A 172 -6.54 -13.09 -15.79
C MET A 172 -7.39 -14.37 -15.67
N THR A 173 -7.63 -15.05 -16.79
CA THR A 173 -8.34 -16.34 -16.77
C THR A 173 -7.45 -17.44 -16.20
N PHE A 174 -8.04 -18.56 -15.82
CA PHE A 174 -7.30 -19.71 -15.30
C PHE A 174 -6.34 -20.28 -16.38
N GLU A 175 -6.80 -20.37 -17.62
CA GLU A 175 -5.96 -20.80 -18.75
C GLU A 175 -4.79 -19.85 -19.01
N GLN A 176 -5.02 -18.54 -18.89
CA GLN A 176 -3.94 -17.55 -19.00
C GLN A 176 -2.93 -17.70 -17.85
N ALA A 177 -3.40 -17.93 -16.62
CA ALA A 177 -2.56 -18.11 -15.44
C ALA A 177 -1.64 -19.34 -15.56
N GLU A 178 -2.13 -20.46 -16.09
CA GLU A 178 -1.32 -21.67 -16.32
C GLU A 178 -0.21 -21.46 -17.34
N LYS A 179 -0.44 -20.60 -18.33
CA LYS A 179 0.50 -20.29 -19.43
C LYS A 179 1.38 -19.08 -19.14
N PHE A 180 1.10 -18.32 -18.09
CA PHE A 180 1.80 -17.07 -17.81
C PHE A 180 3.24 -17.34 -17.36
N ARG A 181 4.19 -16.57 -17.90
CA ARG A 181 5.63 -16.77 -17.67
C ARG A 181 6.07 -16.60 -16.20
N TRP A 182 5.26 -15.94 -15.38
CA TRP A 182 5.50 -15.76 -13.96
C TRP A 182 4.35 -16.37 -13.17
N ASN A 183 4.65 -16.83 -11.96
CA ASN A 183 3.60 -17.27 -11.05
C ASN A 183 2.69 -16.07 -10.69
N PRO A 184 1.39 -16.08 -11.05
CA PRO A 184 0.49 -14.97 -10.78
C PRO A 184 0.18 -14.80 -9.28
N PHE A 185 0.52 -15.79 -8.44
CA PHE A 185 0.37 -15.75 -6.99
C PHE A 185 1.66 -15.32 -6.26
N ASP A 186 2.78 -15.14 -6.98
CA ASP A 186 3.99 -14.57 -6.40
C ASP A 186 3.80 -13.07 -6.17
N LEU A 187 3.68 -12.66 -4.91
CA LEU A 187 3.45 -11.27 -4.49
C LEU A 187 4.61 -10.32 -4.88
N THR A 188 5.77 -10.85 -5.28
CA THR A 188 6.88 -10.05 -5.79
C THR A 188 6.75 -9.73 -7.28
N LYS A 189 5.66 -10.14 -7.95
CA LYS A 189 5.44 -9.98 -9.39
C LYS A 189 4.22 -9.10 -9.70
N ILE A 190 4.38 -8.23 -10.69
CA ILE A 190 3.27 -7.51 -11.32
C ILE A 190 2.75 -8.26 -12.53
N TRP A 191 1.51 -7.97 -12.93
CA TRP A 191 0.99 -8.33 -14.25
C TRP A 191 1.20 -7.13 -15.18
N PRO A 192 1.95 -7.27 -16.29
CA PRO A 192 2.20 -6.16 -17.21
C PRO A 192 0.91 -5.60 -17.77
N GLN A 193 0.75 -4.27 -17.71
CA GLN A 193 -0.49 -3.62 -18.16
C GLN A 193 -0.68 -3.67 -19.68
N GLY A 194 0.38 -3.92 -20.46
CA GLY A 194 0.26 -4.17 -21.90
C GLY A 194 -0.33 -5.55 -22.25
N GLU A 195 -0.23 -6.53 -21.33
CA GLU A 195 -0.80 -7.87 -21.51
C GLU A 195 -2.14 -8.02 -20.77
N PHE A 196 -2.24 -7.42 -19.59
CA PHE A 196 -3.43 -7.40 -18.74
C PHE A 196 -3.82 -5.94 -18.46
N PRO A 197 -4.58 -5.29 -19.35
CA PRO A 197 -4.92 -3.87 -19.21
C PRO A 197 -5.78 -3.60 -17.98
N LEU A 198 -5.74 -2.35 -17.52
CA LEU A 198 -6.58 -1.86 -16.43
C LEU A 198 -8.01 -1.64 -16.94
N LEU A 199 -8.97 -2.33 -16.34
CA LEU A 199 -10.40 -2.18 -16.60
C LEU A 199 -11.01 -1.29 -15.51
N PRO A 200 -11.68 -0.18 -15.85
CA PRO A 200 -12.29 0.69 -14.86
C PRO A 200 -13.47 0.00 -14.16
N VAL A 201 -13.61 0.23 -12.86
CA VAL A 201 -14.69 -0.32 -12.02
C VAL A 201 -15.55 0.80 -11.43
N GLY A 202 -14.92 1.82 -10.84
CA GLY A 202 -15.64 2.90 -10.17
C GLY A 202 -14.71 3.94 -9.57
N ARG A 203 -15.25 4.84 -8.74
CA ARG A 203 -14.48 5.91 -8.08
C ARG A 203 -14.76 5.92 -6.57
N MET A 204 -13.69 6.00 -5.78
CA MET A 204 -13.74 6.22 -4.33
C MET A 204 -13.44 7.69 -4.04
N VAL A 205 -14.22 8.33 -3.18
CA VAL A 205 -14.01 9.73 -2.75
C VAL A 205 -14.02 9.77 -1.23
N LEU A 206 -13.01 10.39 -0.62
CA LEU A 206 -12.99 10.62 0.83
C LEU A 206 -13.53 12.03 1.11
N ASN A 207 -14.71 12.11 1.72
CA ASN A 207 -15.44 13.37 1.89
C ASN A 207 -15.86 13.68 3.32
N ARG A 208 -15.33 12.95 4.30
CA ARG A 208 -15.70 13.12 5.71
C ARG A 208 -14.56 12.73 6.64
N ASN A 209 -14.16 13.67 7.50
CA ASN A 209 -13.20 13.43 8.57
C ASN A 209 -13.81 12.61 9.72
N PRO A 210 -13.02 11.84 10.47
CA PRO A 210 -13.48 11.21 11.70
C PRO A 210 -13.81 12.29 12.75
N LYS A 211 -14.94 12.12 13.45
CA LYS A 211 -15.30 13.02 14.57
C LYS A 211 -14.39 12.84 15.79
N ASN A 212 -13.85 11.64 15.95
CA ASN A 212 -12.90 11.29 16.99
C ASN A 212 -11.89 10.32 16.37
N TYR A 213 -10.61 10.69 16.36
CA TYR A 213 -9.57 9.88 15.73
C TYR A 213 -9.46 8.51 16.39
N PHE A 214 -9.45 8.45 17.71
CA PHE A 214 -9.27 7.18 18.42
C PHE A 214 -10.41 6.19 18.12
N ALA A 215 -11.66 6.64 18.26
CA ALA A 215 -12.83 5.79 18.03
C ALA A 215 -13.04 5.44 16.55
N GLY A 216 -12.73 6.36 15.63
CA GLY A 216 -12.98 6.17 14.21
C GLY A 216 -11.83 5.54 13.43
N ILE A 217 -10.58 5.74 13.88
CA ILE A 217 -9.36 5.35 13.18
C ILE A 217 -8.54 4.39 14.03
N GLU A 218 -8.14 4.74 15.26
CA GLU A 218 -7.27 3.86 16.06
C GLU A 218 -7.91 2.51 16.40
N GLN A 219 -9.23 2.49 16.60
CA GLN A 219 -9.99 1.27 16.89
C GLN A 219 -10.47 0.51 15.64
N ILE A 220 -10.22 1.03 14.43
CA ILE A 220 -10.69 0.35 13.22
C ILE A 220 -9.91 -0.95 13.01
N ALA A 221 -10.62 -2.04 12.72
CA ALA A 221 -10.02 -3.32 12.39
C ALA A 221 -10.26 -3.65 10.92
N PHE A 222 -9.20 -3.97 10.19
CA PHE A 222 -9.28 -4.49 8.83
C PHE A 222 -8.78 -5.93 8.81
N SER A 223 -9.42 -6.78 8.01
CA SER A 223 -8.96 -8.14 7.74
C SER A 223 -9.20 -8.50 6.27
N PRO A 224 -8.16 -8.87 5.50
CA PRO A 224 -8.35 -9.39 4.14
C PRO A 224 -9.13 -10.72 4.11
#